data_AF-A0A0S8H9X0-F1
#
_entry.id   AF-A0A0S8H9X0-F1
#
_cell.length_a   1.000
_cell.length_b   1.000
_cell.length_c   1.000
_cell.angle_alpha   90.00
_cell.angle_beta   90.00
_cell.angle_gamma   90.00
#
_symmetry.space_group_name_H-M   'P 1'
#
loop_
_entity.id
_entity.type
_entity.pdbx_description
1 polymer ?
#
loop_
_entity_poly.entity_id
_entity_poly.type
_entity_poly.pdbx_seq_one_letter_code
_entity_poly.pdbx_strand_id
1 'polypeptide(L)'
;MRSFALLVLSLLALAAPGLSQDLVVQRWLLYGPISAPDDSSLPNIGDEGWREAEADEWGRLNLNDVFRGEATEWSAAYVHTYVYCPEDRTILLIADSDDDLVARVNGQRVWVNVVARGLGRGRDTVTVRLAEGWNSLLLKPLNRGGGFGVLGRLAPAESEGVAGLRLALERPAGLTAHNHPRPTVSVGPILQGAALSWQGGDLLAAARAPVVAWGAEPFQQVTLQLTQGGRTLVTERFSDLTPAEPLHADVELPFTRLRRAAIGEAPMVARAEWLGDSRRVPVFVDADRLLRLAGGRIEIGSLAIDSAAGAVTRLATALTVPDAFDGLSIDFLAMGLGPRAQYAVNGREVGWHEGIVELCAPCRAGDSLSIEITPEPGRPLWMAPLVRVREIGYAEYADGYEYARALAGRAPEIEQPDPIVWLRALGKPSGQAYRSLMRRYHDAYAPLAAAIRRDTLHLIGNSHIDAAWLWPWSETIDVIRGTWRTSLKLSSPAWPTRWLPR
;
A
#
# COMPACT_ATOMS: atom_id res chain seq x y z
N MET A 1 14.93 32.09 -61.70
CA MET A 1 16.10 31.94 -60.81
C MET A 1 15.75 32.52 -59.45
N ARG A 2 16.07 31.77 -58.38
CA ARG A 2 15.89 32.07 -56.94
C ARG A 2 14.47 31.82 -56.42
N SER A 3 14.25 31.19 -55.28
CA SER A 3 14.95 30.16 -54.49
C SER A 3 13.93 29.74 -53.42
N PHE A 4 13.93 28.47 -53.10
CA PHE A 4 13.18 27.85 -52.01
C PHE A 4 13.40 28.56 -50.67
N ALA A 5 12.33 28.76 -49.90
CA ALA A 5 12.38 28.90 -48.46
C ALA A 5 11.18 28.16 -47.85
N LEU A 6 11.39 26.88 -47.53
CA LEU A 6 10.53 26.12 -46.64
C LEU A 6 10.59 26.80 -45.26
N LEU A 7 9.44 27.30 -44.79
CA LEU A 7 9.27 27.68 -43.41
C LEU A 7 9.11 26.39 -42.60
N VAL A 8 10.22 25.87 -42.05
CA VAL A 8 10.18 24.83 -41.02
C VAL A 8 9.72 25.54 -39.74
N LEU A 9 8.44 25.40 -39.40
CA LEU A 9 7.94 25.71 -38.07
C LEU A 9 8.54 24.68 -37.11
N SER A 10 9.61 25.09 -36.44
CA SER A 10 10.15 24.39 -35.28
C SER A 10 9.08 24.39 -34.18
N LEU A 11 8.30 23.31 -34.09
CA LEU A 11 7.58 22.97 -32.86
C LEU A 11 8.63 22.83 -31.76
N LEU A 12 8.75 23.86 -30.93
CA LEU A 12 9.26 23.72 -29.57
C LEU A 12 8.32 22.72 -28.89
N ALA A 13 8.70 21.45 -28.93
CA ALA A 13 8.27 20.47 -27.95
C ALA A 13 8.67 21.07 -26.60
N LEU A 14 7.69 21.65 -25.90
CA LEU A 14 7.72 21.70 -24.45
C LEU A 14 7.89 20.25 -24.03
N ALA A 15 9.14 19.85 -23.80
CA ALA A 15 9.44 18.64 -23.09
C ALA A 15 8.60 18.71 -21.82
N ALA A 16 7.65 17.79 -21.69
CA ALA A 16 7.14 17.43 -20.38
C ALA A 16 8.38 17.30 -19.48
N PRO A 17 8.40 17.89 -18.27
CA PRO A 17 9.53 17.70 -17.38
C PRO A 17 9.75 16.20 -17.28
N GLY A 18 10.89 15.74 -17.80
CA GLY A 18 11.19 14.32 -17.84
C GLY A 18 10.98 13.80 -16.43
N LEU A 19 10.16 12.76 -16.30
CA LEU A 19 10.08 11.98 -15.07
C LEU A 19 11.53 11.71 -14.66
N SER A 20 11.98 12.38 -13.61
CA SER A 20 13.37 12.32 -13.18
C SER A 20 13.64 10.85 -12.87
N GLN A 21 14.52 10.24 -13.66
CA GLN A 21 14.91 8.84 -13.45
C GLN A 21 15.41 8.68 -12.02
N ASP A 22 15.09 7.55 -11.39
CA ASP A 22 15.58 7.20 -10.07
C ASP A 22 17.12 7.32 -10.04
N LEU A 23 17.66 7.87 -8.96
CA LEU A 23 19.09 7.82 -8.68
C LEU A 23 19.42 6.45 -8.08
N VAL A 24 19.89 5.55 -8.94
CA VAL A 24 20.37 4.22 -8.54
C VAL A 24 21.70 4.36 -7.79
N VAL A 25 21.81 3.72 -6.62
CA VAL A 25 23.08 3.66 -5.89
C VAL A 25 23.92 2.52 -6.45
N GLN A 26 24.77 2.83 -7.42
CA GLN A 26 25.59 1.84 -8.13
C GLN A 26 26.80 1.34 -7.33
N ARG A 27 27.32 2.15 -6.40
CA ARG A 27 28.49 1.78 -5.60
C ARG A 27 28.20 1.98 -4.12
N TRP A 28 28.65 1.03 -3.33
CA TRP A 28 28.49 1.00 -1.87
C TRP A 28 29.82 0.74 -1.18
N LEU A 29 30.01 1.34 -0.01
CA LEU A 29 30.96 0.81 0.98
C LEU A 29 30.25 -0.31 1.72
N LEU A 30 30.87 -1.48 1.79
CA LEU A 30 30.33 -2.70 2.38
C LEU A 30 31.20 -3.14 3.56
N TYR A 31 30.56 -3.45 4.68
CA TYR A 31 31.19 -4.04 5.87
C TYR A 31 30.43 -5.29 6.30
N GLY A 32 31.17 -6.34 6.66
CA GLY A 32 30.65 -7.67 6.94
C GLY A 32 31.19 -8.75 5.99
N PRO A 33 30.66 -9.98 6.05
CA PRO A 33 29.51 -10.41 6.83
C PRO A 33 29.84 -10.46 8.34
N ILE A 34 28.86 -10.17 9.18
CA ILE A 34 28.98 -10.19 10.63
C ILE A 34 28.07 -11.29 11.16
N SER A 35 28.67 -12.35 11.70
CA SER A 35 27.93 -13.42 12.38
C SER A 35 27.35 -12.91 13.70
N ALA A 36 26.11 -13.30 14.01
CA ALA A 36 25.41 -12.89 15.24
C ALA A 36 25.45 -11.36 15.49
N PRO A 37 24.97 -10.56 14.52
CA PRO A 37 25.08 -9.11 14.58
C PRO A 37 24.29 -8.55 15.77
N ASP A 38 24.93 -7.70 16.56
CA ASP A 38 24.25 -6.87 17.55
C ASP A 38 23.60 -5.66 16.87
N ASP A 39 22.41 -5.27 17.35
CA ASP A 39 21.69 -4.08 16.91
C ASP A 39 22.12 -2.80 17.66
N SER A 40 22.89 -2.94 18.75
CA SER A 40 23.26 -1.82 19.62
C SER A 40 24.47 -1.01 19.12
N SER A 41 25.32 -1.59 18.25
CA SER A 41 26.54 -0.94 17.74
C SER A 41 26.54 -0.86 16.21
N LEU A 42 26.64 0.36 15.69
CA LEU A 42 26.88 0.62 14.27
C LEU A 42 28.40 0.66 14.01
N PRO A 43 28.89 0.08 12.90
CA PRO A 43 30.29 0.24 12.53
C PRO A 43 30.59 1.71 12.23
N ASN A 44 31.76 2.16 12.62
CA ASN A 44 32.28 3.45 12.17
C ASN A 44 32.53 3.38 10.66
N ILE A 45 31.82 4.22 9.91
CA ILE A 45 31.90 4.24 8.45
C ILE A 45 33.29 4.72 8.01
N GLY A 46 33.96 3.89 7.20
CA GLY A 46 35.27 4.22 6.61
C GLY A 46 36.49 3.82 7.46
N ASP A 47 36.28 3.15 8.59
CA ASP A 47 37.36 2.52 9.37
C ASP A 47 37.88 1.23 8.67
N GLU A 48 38.81 0.50 9.30
CA GLU A 48 39.31 -0.76 8.75
C GLU A 48 38.19 -1.80 8.53
N GLY A 49 38.22 -2.49 7.39
CA GLY A 49 37.31 -3.59 7.05
C GLY A 49 36.17 -3.24 6.09
N TRP A 50 36.00 -1.96 5.73
CA TRP A 50 35.09 -1.59 4.64
C TRP A 50 35.72 -1.90 3.27
N ARG A 51 34.93 -2.51 2.37
CA ARG A 51 35.30 -2.80 0.98
C ARG A 51 34.29 -2.19 0.02
N GLU A 52 34.70 -1.84 -1.18
CA GLU A 52 33.76 -1.38 -2.20
C GLU A 52 32.97 -2.55 -2.79
N ALA A 53 31.70 -2.32 -3.10
CA ALA A 53 30.85 -3.24 -3.82
C ALA A 53 30.05 -2.50 -4.91
N GLU A 54 29.90 -3.13 -6.07
CA GLU A 54 29.19 -2.58 -7.23
C GLU A 54 27.86 -3.31 -7.42
N ALA A 55 26.79 -2.53 -7.52
CA ALA A 55 25.44 -3.00 -7.73
C ALA A 55 25.12 -3.10 -9.23
N ASP A 56 24.11 -3.90 -9.56
CA ASP A 56 23.59 -3.97 -10.94
C ASP A 56 22.87 -2.68 -11.37
N GLU A 57 22.37 -2.65 -12.61
CA GLU A 57 21.63 -1.50 -13.18
C GLU A 57 20.35 -1.13 -12.39
N TRP A 58 19.86 -2.03 -11.53
CA TRP A 58 18.69 -1.83 -10.68
C TRP A 58 19.07 -1.43 -9.25
N GLY A 59 20.36 -1.33 -8.94
CA GLY A 59 20.88 -1.01 -7.60
C GLY A 59 20.91 -2.21 -6.66
N ARG A 60 20.94 -3.44 -7.18
CA ARG A 60 21.01 -4.68 -6.39
C ARG A 60 22.45 -5.13 -6.18
N LEU A 61 22.74 -5.55 -4.95
CA LEU A 61 23.95 -6.27 -4.58
C LEU A 61 23.61 -7.72 -4.25
N ASN A 62 24.28 -8.66 -4.92
CA ASN A 62 24.30 -10.06 -4.51
C ASN A 62 25.44 -10.27 -3.51
N LEU A 63 25.11 -10.25 -2.21
CA LEU A 63 26.10 -10.34 -1.15
C LEU A 63 26.71 -11.74 -1.03
N ASN A 64 26.03 -12.79 -1.49
CA ASN A 64 26.65 -14.13 -1.58
C ASN A 64 27.82 -14.16 -2.57
N ASP A 65 27.75 -13.39 -3.65
CA ASP A 65 28.88 -13.26 -4.59
C ASP A 65 30.00 -12.40 -4.00
N VAL A 66 29.66 -11.31 -3.30
CA VAL A 66 30.66 -10.43 -2.68
C VAL A 66 31.40 -11.13 -1.53
N PHE A 67 30.70 -11.97 -0.76
CA PHE A 67 31.23 -12.73 0.37
C PHE A 67 31.57 -14.18 0.00
N ARG A 68 31.90 -14.44 -1.27
CA ARG A 68 32.18 -15.79 -1.74
C ARG A 68 33.30 -16.44 -0.93
N GLY A 69 32.98 -17.58 -0.30
CA GLY A 69 33.91 -18.32 0.55
C GLY A 69 33.85 -17.96 2.04
N GLU A 70 32.99 -17.00 2.42
CA GLU A 70 32.70 -16.63 3.81
C GLU A 70 31.36 -17.24 4.26
N ALA A 71 31.15 -17.42 5.57
CA ALA A 71 29.89 -17.91 6.11
C ALA A 71 28.86 -16.77 6.17
N THR A 72 27.78 -16.88 5.39
CA THR A 72 26.77 -15.82 5.25
C THR A 72 25.44 -16.13 5.94
N GLU A 73 25.22 -17.34 6.43
CA GLU A 73 24.00 -17.68 7.19
C GLU A 73 24.00 -16.98 8.56
N TRP A 74 22.83 -16.49 8.98
CA TRP A 74 22.65 -15.76 10.24
C TRP A 74 23.65 -14.60 10.41
N SER A 75 23.90 -13.90 9.31
CA SER A 75 24.85 -12.80 9.25
C SER A 75 24.19 -11.51 8.76
N ALA A 76 24.69 -10.37 9.22
CA ALA A 76 24.35 -9.08 8.63
C ALA A 76 25.50 -8.51 7.83
N ALA A 77 25.15 -7.60 6.93
CA ALA A 77 26.09 -6.70 6.29
C ALA A 77 25.63 -5.27 6.49
N TYR A 78 26.56 -4.33 6.30
CA TYR A 78 26.28 -2.90 6.29
C TYR A 78 26.71 -2.37 4.92
N VAL A 79 25.77 -1.79 4.17
CA VAL A 79 26.09 -1.06 2.93
C VAL A 79 25.82 0.44 3.15
N HIS A 80 26.82 1.25 2.85
CA HIS A 80 26.82 2.68 3.10
C HIS A 80 27.16 3.49 1.84
N THR A 81 26.50 4.64 1.68
CA THR A 81 26.89 5.68 0.71
C THR A 81 26.57 7.07 1.27
N TYR A 82 27.25 8.10 0.76
CA TYR A 82 26.92 9.49 1.03
C TYR A 82 26.09 10.09 -0.09
N VAL A 83 25.08 10.89 0.28
CA VAL A 83 24.17 11.56 -0.64
C VAL A 83 24.25 13.06 -0.42
N TYR A 84 24.80 13.80 -1.37
CA TYR A 84 24.72 15.25 -1.39
C TYR A 84 23.34 15.66 -1.84
N CYS A 85 22.71 16.56 -1.08
CA CYS A 85 21.46 17.21 -1.43
C CYS A 85 21.67 18.72 -1.53
N PRO A 86 21.31 19.38 -2.65
CA PRO A 86 21.54 20.81 -2.81
C PRO A 86 20.70 21.66 -1.84
N GLU A 87 19.54 21.16 -1.42
CA GLU A 87 18.62 21.82 -0.51
C GLU A 87 17.84 20.76 0.26
N ASP A 88 17.41 21.09 1.49
CA ASP A 88 16.56 20.23 2.31
C ASP A 88 15.29 19.81 1.55
N ARG A 89 15.05 18.50 1.41
CA ARG A 89 13.92 17.97 0.62
C ARG A 89 13.51 16.55 1.02
N THR A 90 12.29 16.20 0.65
CA THR A 90 11.71 14.88 0.76
C THR A 90 12.08 14.03 -0.46
N ILE A 91 12.41 12.78 -0.23
CA ILE A 91 12.72 11.81 -1.30
C ILE A 91 12.16 10.43 -0.93
N LEU A 92 11.95 9.57 -1.92
CA LEU A 92 11.64 8.17 -1.67
C LEU A 92 12.94 7.37 -1.62
N LEU A 93 13.16 6.64 -0.53
CA LEU A 93 14.12 5.55 -0.48
C LEU A 93 13.39 4.28 -0.92
N ILE A 94 13.76 3.75 -2.07
CA ILE A 94 13.30 2.44 -2.54
C ILE A 94 14.40 1.44 -2.20
N ALA A 95 14.06 0.48 -1.34
CA ALA A 95 14.96 -0.54 -0.85
C ALA A 95 14.33 -1.93 -0.90
N ASP A 96 15.18 -2.95 -0.79
CA ASP A 96 14.77 -4.35 -0.69
C ASP A 96 15.92 -5.17 -0.07
N SER A 97 15.61 -6.37 0.41
CA SER A 97 16.62 -7.26 1.00
C SER A 97 16.24 -8.73 0.89
N ASP A 98 17.23 -9.57 1.18
CA ASP A 98 17.14 -11.00 1.43
C ASP A 98 17.95 -11.26 2.71
N ASP A 99 17.37 -11.30 3.92
CA ASP A 99 15.95 -11.31 4.30
C ASP A 99 15.48 -9.98 4.90
N ASP A 100 15.95 -9.67 6.11
CA ASP A 100 15.53 -8.52 6.91
C ASP A 100 16.22 -7.25 6.43
N LEU A 101 15.63 -6.08 6.70
CA LEU A 101 16.22 -4.78 6.36
C LEU A 101 16.04 -3.77 7.48
N VAL A 102 17.13 -3.10 7.84
CA VAL A 102 17.09 -1.83 8.55
C VAL A 102 17.70 -0.75 7.65
N ALA A 103 17.02 0.38 7.49
CA ALA A 103 17.57 1.54 6.79
C ALA A 103 17.73 2.73 7.76
N ARG A 104 18.85 3.44 7.62
CA ARG A 104 19.17 4.64 8.38
C ARG A 104 19.60 5.77 7.46
N VAL A 105 19.11 6.98 7.74
CA VAL A 105 19.54 8.22 7.09
C VAL A 105 20.03 9.17 8.18
N ASN A 106 21.26 9.67 8.05
CA ASN A 106 21.88 10.54 9.06
C ASN A 106 21.86 9.95 10.48
N GLY A 107 21.95 8.62 10.59
CA GLY A 107 21.86 7.88 11.85
C GLY A 107 20.44 7.57 12.33
N GLN A 108 19.42 8.27 11.82
CA GLN A 108 18.01 8.05 12.17
C GLN A 108 17.48 6.81 11.47
N ARG A 109 16.78 5.95 12.20
CA ARG A 109 16.21 4.71 11.68
C ARG A 109 14.90 5.02 10.96
N VAL A 110 14.98 5.10 9.63
CA VAL A 110 13.84 5.44 8.77
C VAL A 110 13.00 4.22 8.40
N TRP A 111 13.54 3.01 8.50
CA TRP A 111 12.83 1.79 8.12
C TRP A 111 13.34 0.55 8.86
N VAL A 112 12.41 -0.36 9.16
CA VAL A 112 12.68 -1.71 9.67
C VAL A 112 11.67 -2.66 9.04
N ASN A 113 12.16 -3.75 8.44
CA ASN A 113 11.34 -4.84 7.98
C ASN A 113 11.98 -6.18 8.38
N VAL A 114 11.36 -6.86 9.34
CA VAL A 114 11.82 -8.14 9.88
C VAL A 114 10.95 -9.24 9.30
N VAL A 115 11.37 -9.83 8.18
CA VAL A 115 10.60 -10.76 7.37
C VAL A 115 11.54 -11.68 6.58
N ALA A 116 11.20 -12.97 6.52
CA ALA A 116 11.87 -13.91 5.63
C ALA A 116 11.37 -13.70 4.18
N ARG A 117 12.28 -13.40 3.23
CA ARG A 117 11.95 -13.11 1.83
C ARG A 117 13.20 -13.13 0.95
N GLY A 118 13.06 -13.54 -0.30
CA GLY A 118 14.11 -13.35 -1.32
C GLY A 118 14.15 -11.92 -1.87
N LEU A 119 15.29 -11.46 -2.43
CA LEU A 119 15.46 -10.10 -2.96
C LEU A 119 14.48 -9.76 -4.10
N GLY A 120 13.72 -8.66 -3.95
CA GLY A 120 12.73 -8.19 -4.91
C GLY A 120 13.17 -7.01 -5.80
N ARG A 121 12.19 -6.20 -6.23
CA ARG A 121 12.40 -5.02 -7.10
C ARG A 121 12.24 -3.67 -6.36
N GLY A 122 12.39 -3.65 -5.03
CA GLY A 122 12.19 -2.43 -4.25
C GLY A 122 10.85 -2.37 -3.53
N ARG A 123 10.51 -3.44 -2.81
CA ARG A 123 9.22 -3.57 -2.09
C ARG A 123 9.12 -2.64 -0.88
N ASP A 124 10.24 -2.22 -0.31
CA ASP A 124 10.27 -1.25 0.78
C ASP A 124 10.46 0.15 0.22
N THR A 125 9.36 0.87 0.02
CA THR A 125 9.41 2.28 -0.36
C THR A 125 9.03 3.13 0.84
N VAL A 126 9.98 3.93 1.32
CA VAL A 126 9.80 4.80 2.49
C VAL A 126 10.11 6.25 2.13
N THR A 127 9.29 7.16 2.62
CA THR A 127 9.54 8.60 2.52
C THR A 127 10.62 8.99 3.53
N VAL A 128 11.69 9.61 3.07
CA VAL A 128 12.79 10.12 3.92
C VAL A 128 13.05 11.59 3.61
N ARG A 129 13.68 12.30 4.56
CA ARG A 129 14.06 13.70 4.37
C ARG A 129 15.58 13.85 4.39
N LEU A 130 16.13 14.40 3.31
CA LEU A 130 17.54 14.74 3.19
C LEU A 130 17.75 16.18 3.63
N ALA A 131 18.75 16.42 4.46
CA ALA A 131 19.20 17.77 4.80
C ALA A 131 20.01 18.36 3.65
N GLU A 132 20.08 19.68 3.58
CA GLU A 132 21.02 20.39 2.70
C GLU A 132 22.46 19.96 3.02
N GLY A 133 23.27 19.73 1.97
CA GLY A 133 24.64 19.22 2.10
C GLY A 133 24.71 17.69 2.05
N TRP A 134 25.74 17.13 2.68
CA TRP A 134 25.99 15.67 2.64
C TRP A 134 25.19 14.93 3.71
N ASN A 135 24.56 13.84 3.30
CA ASN A 135 23.78 12.94 4.15
C ASN A 135 24.40 11.55 4.14
N SER A 136 24.31 10.80 5.23
CA SER A 136 24.67 9.37 5.25
C SER A 136 23.46 8.50 5.00
N LEU A 137 23.60 7.48 4.14
CA LEU A 137 22.61 6.44 3.91
C LEU A 137 23.26 5.09 4.24
N LEU A 138 22.66 4.37 5.17
CA LEU A 138 23.12 3.05 5.60
C LEU A 138 21.97 2.05 5.52
N LEU A 139 22.18 0.94 4.81
CA LEU A 139 21.28 -0.21 4.82
C LEU A 139 21.98 -1.37 5.51
N LYS A 140 21.23 -2.08 6.37
CA LYS A 140 21.68 -3.28 7.07
C LYS A 140 20.75 -4.43 6.72
N PRO A 141 21.05 -5.21 5.67
CA PRO A 141 20.37 -6.48 5.44
C PRO A 141 20.86 -7.53 6.44
N LEU A 142 19.97 -8.42 6.89
CA LEU A 142 20.33 -9.62 7.65
C LEU A 142 19.83 -10.86 6.90
N ASN A 143 20.74 -11.81 6.69
CA ASN A 143 20.47 -13.10 6.06
C ASN A 143 20.13 -14.14 7.12
N ARG A 144 18.99 -14.81 6.96
CA ARG A 144 18.60 -15.95 7.82
C ARG A 144 19.02 -17.29 7.22
N GLY A 145 19.30 -17.34 5.92
CA GLY A 145 19.84 -18.48 5.20
C GLY A 145 19.55 -18.42 3.70
N GLY A 146 20.39 -19.07 2.88
CA GLY A 146 20.19 -19.11 1.43
C GLY A 146 20.63 -17.82 0.72
N GLY A 147 19.67 -17.10 0.12
CA GLY A 147 19.95 -15.87 -0.63
C GLY A 147 20.42 -14.74 0.30
N PHE A 148 21.34 -13.90 -0.16
CA PHE A 148 21.77 -12.73 0.60
C PHE A 148 21.97 -11.54 -0.34
N GLY A 149 21.17 -10.50 -0.14
CA GLY A 149 21.22 -9.35 -1.02
C GLY A 149 20.52 -8.12 -0.47
N VAL A 150 20.78 -6.99 -1.12
CA VAL A 150 20.20 -5.70 -0.79
C VAL A 150 20.03 -4.85 -2.04
N LEU A 151 19.00 -4.01 -2.05
CA LEU A 151 18.75 -3.01 -3.09
C LEU A 151 18.62 -1.63 -2.43
N GLY A 152 19.14 -0.60 -3.09
CA GLY A 152 18.90 0.79 -2.69
C GLY A 152 18.94 1.77 -3.88
N ARG A 153 17.89 2.59 -3.99
CA ARG A 153 17.83 3.71 -4.94
C ARG A 153 16.96 4.84 -4.38
N LEU A 154 17.21 6.06 -4.86
CA LEU A 154 16.43 7.23 -4.49
C LEU A 154 15.52 7.61 -5.65
N ALA A 155 14.25 7.87 -5.37
CA ALA A 155 13.26 8.26 -6.36
C ALA A 155 12.56 9.57 -5.96
N PRO A 156 12.05 10.35 -6.92
CA PRO A 156 11.28 11.55 -6.62
C PRO A 156 10.15 11.28 -5.62
N ALA A 157 10.00 12.15 -4.62
CA ALA A 157 8.82 12.17 -3.78
C ALA A 157 7.96 13.37 -4.17
N GLU A 158 6.68 13.14 -4.46
CA GLU A 158 5.74 14.21 -4.82
C GLU A 158 6.27 15.08 -5.99
N SER A 159 6.46 16.39 -5.77
CA SER A 159 6.99 17.33 -6.77
C SER A 159 8.52 17.52 -6.72
N GLU A 160 9.19 16.89 -5.74
CA GLU A 160 10.63 17.05 -5.51
C GLU A 160 11.39 15.92 -6.21
N GLY A 161 12.18 16.27 -7.23
CA GLY A 161 12.98 15.33 -8.02
C GLY A 161 14.35 15.01 -7.41
N VAL A 162 15.04 14.01 -7.98
CA VAL A 162 16.43 13.65 -7.63
C VAL A 162 17.48 14.57 -8.28
N ALA A 163 17.05 15.65 -8.96
CA ALA A 163 17.94 16.57 -9.63
C ALA A 163 18.93 17.23 -8.64
N GLY A 164 20.22 17.19 -8.98
CA GLY A 164 21.30 17.76 -8.17
C GLY A 164 21.79 16.85 -7.03
N LEU A 165 21.17 15.69 -6.82
CA LEU A 165 21.69 14.69 -5.89
C LEU A 165 23.00 14.10 -6.44
N ARG A 166 23.99 13.91 -5.55
CA ARG A 166 25.28 13.30 -5.92
C ARG A 166 25.66 12.23 -4.90
N LEU A 167 26.22 11.13 -5.38
CA LEU A 167 26.70 10.04 -4.53
C LEU A 167 28.21 10.17 -4.29
N ALA A 168 28.67 9.75 -3.12
CA ALA A 168 30.08 9.58 -2.81
C ALA A 168 30.30 8.36 -1.90
N LEU A 169 31.39 7.62 -2.13
CA LEU A 169 31.81 6.54 -1.26
C LEU A 169 32.67 7.06 -0.12
N GLU A 170 33.67 7.87 -0.45
CA GLU A 170 34.57 8.46 0.53
C GLU A 170 33.84 9.51 1.38
N ARG A 171 34.24 9.60 2.65
CA ARG A 171 33.70 10.58 3.58
C ARG A 171 33.95 12.00 3.06
N PRO A 172 32.90 12.77 2.73
CA PRO A 172 33.07 14.11 2.21
C PRO A 172 33.63 15.06 3.26
N ALA A 173 34.50 15.98 2.84
CA ALA A 173 34.99 17.05 3.69
C ALA A 173 33.82 17.89 4.25
N GLY A 174 33.85 18.18 5.56
CA GLY A 174 32.83 18.99 6.23
C GLY A 174 31.55 18.26 6.64
N LEU A 175 31.48 16.93 6.48
CA LEU A 175 30.35 16.14 6.98
C LEU A 175 30.31 16.14 8.53
N THR A 176 29.24 16.67 9.12
CA THR A 176 28.91 16.51 10.53
C THR A 176 28.54 15.06 10.82
N ALA A 177 28.74 14.57 12.06
CA ALA A 177 28.43 13.18 12.41
C ALA A 177 26.98 12.78 12.02
N HIS A 178 26.04 13.71 12.17
CA HIS A 178 24.66 13.59 11.73
C HIS A 178 24.18 14.91 11.12
N ASN A 179 23.80 14.91 9.84
CA ASN A 179 23.26 16.08 9.15
C ASN A 179 21.73 16.01 9.12
N HIS A 180 21.06 16.46 10.18
CA HIS A 180 19.60 16.36 10.27
C HIS A 180 18.89 17.45 9.46
N PRO A 181 17.73 17.15 8.85
CA PRO A 181 16.93 18.15 8.14
C PRO A 181 16.35 19.18 9.13
N ARG A 182 15.86 20.28 8.58
CA ARG A 182 15.15 21.31 9.35
C ARG A 182 13.93 20.70 10.05
N PRO A 183 13.62 21.12 11.30
CA PRO A 183 12.46 20.65 12.03
C PRO A 183 11.15 20.78 11.22
N THR A 184 10.50 19.67 10.93
CA THR A 184 9.19 19.63 10.28
C THR A 184 8.45 18.33 10.58
N VAL A 185 7.16 18.30 10.27
CA VAL A 185 6.34 17.08 10.28
C VAL A 185 5.90 16.79 8.84
N SER A 186 5.88 15.51 8.46
CA SER A 186 5.23 15.03 7.24
C SER A 186 4.03 14.15 7.59
N VAL A 187 2.98 14.25 6.78
CA VAL A 187 1.81 13.38 6.84
C VAL A 187 1.76 12.60 5.54
N GLY A 188 1.93 11.29 5.60
CA GLY A 188 1.85 10.45 4.41
C GLY A 188 0.40 10.23 3.94
N PRO A 189 0.20 9.36 2.93
CA PRO A 189 -1.11 9.16 2.33
C PRO A 189 -2.15 8.67 3.32
N ILE A 190 -3.34 9.29 3.29
CA ILE A 190 -4.43 9.06 4.24
C ILE A 190 -5.10 7.67 4.12
N LEU A 191 -4.74 6.82 3.15
CA LEU A 191 -5.46 5.57 2.81
C LEU A 191 -4.76 4.26 3.20
N GLN A 192 -3.78 4.31 4.11
CA GLN A 192 -3.04 3.11 4.50
C GLN A 192 -3.94 2.15 5.31
N GLY A 193 -4.00 0.88 4.89
CA GLY A 193 -4.81 -0.15 5.54
C GLY A 193 -6.33 0.07 5.48
N ALA A 194 -6.80 1.03 4.68
CA ALA A 194 -8.18 1.46 4.71
C ALA A 194 -9.18 0.42 4.18
N ALA A 195 -10.38 0.43 4.75
CA ALA A 195 -11.59 -0.20 4.24
C ALA A 195 -12.70 0.85 4.13
N LEU A 196 -13.66 0.64 3.21
CA LEU A 196 -14.86 1.47 3.15
C LEU A 196 -15.99 0.81 3.93
N SER A 197 -16.70 1.63 4.69
CA SER A 197 -17.93 1.29 5.38
C SER A 197 -19.07 2.16 4.85
N TRP A 198 -20.14 1.55 4.40
CA TRP A 198 -21.38 2.23 4.04
C TRP A 198 -22.23 2.43 5.29
N GLN A 199 -22.45 3.69 5.65
CA GLN A 199 -23.21 4.09 6.83
C GLN A 199 -24.19 5.21 6.45
N GLY A 200 -25.49 4.94 6.59
CA GLY A 200 -26.52 5.88 6.16
C GLY A 200 -26.39 6.20 4.67
N GLY A 201 -26.15 7.48 4.35
CA GLY A 201 -25.93 7.97 2.98
C GLY A 201 -24.47 8.15 2.58
N ASP A 202 -23.52 7.79 3.45
CA ASP A 202 -22.10 8.03 3.25
C ASP A 202 -21.32 6.72 3.08
N LEU A 203 -20.25 6.79 2.30
CA LEU A 203 -19.15 5.82 2.36
C LEU A 203 -18.04 6.44 3.21
N LEU A 204 -17.72 5.83 4.34
CA LEU A 204 -16.66 6.26 5.23
C LEU A 204 -15.42 5.43 4.98
N ALA A 205 -14.27 6.08 4.83
CA ALA A 205 -12.98 5.39 4.82
C ALA A 205 -12.38 5.51 6.23
N ALA A 206 -12.33 4.38 6.94
CA ALA A 206 -11.52 4.26 8.14
C ALA A 206 -10.11 3.95 7.70
N ALA A 207 -9.19 4.86 7.98
CA ALA A 207 -7.86 4.81 7.41
C ALA A 207 -6.81 5.32 8.39
N ARG A 208 -5.54 5.17 8.02
CA ARG A 208 -4.40 5.64 8.79
C ARG A 208 -3.56 6.55 7.94
N ALA A 209 -3.11 7.65 8.55
CA ALA A 209 -2.13 8.55 7.97
C ALA A 209 -0.84 8.45 8.79
N PRO A 210 0.30 8.01 8.20
CA PRO A 210 1.56 8.03 8.91
C PRO A 210 2.00 9.47 9.15
N VAL A 211 2.43 9.77 10.37
CA VAL A 211 2.91 11.08 10.83
C VAL A 211 4.35 10.89 11.26
N VAL A 212 5.26 11.60 10.61
CA VAL A 212 6.70 11.49 10.86
C VAL A 212 7.26 12.86 11.19
N ALA A 213 7.96 12.97 12.31
CA ALA A 213 8.76 14.14 12.63
C ALA A 213 10.15 14.02 11.99
N TRP A 214 10.66 15.13 11.48
CA TRP A 214 12.00 15.24 10.92
C TRP A 214 12.73 16.36 11.65
N GLY A 215 13.96 16.10 12.08
CA GLY A 215 14.76 17.04 12.87
C GLY A 215 15.75 16.29 13.77
N ALA A 216 16.59 17.02 14.49
CA ALA A 216 17.57 16.41 15.40
C ALA A 216 16.94 15.86 16.68
N GLU A 217 15.93 16.55 17.22
CA GLU A 217 15.36 16.27 18.54
C GLU A 217 13.89 15.80 18.45
N PRO A 218 13.40 15.01 19.43
CA PRO A 218 11.99 14.64 19.53
C PRO A 218 11.05 15.84 19.66
N PHE A 219 9.89 15.76 19.01
CA PHE A 219 8.88 16.82 19.03
C PHE A 219 7.90 16.52 20.14
N GLN A 220 7.68 17.46 21.06
CA GLN A 220 6.78 17.28 22.20
C GLN A 220 5.44 17.99 21.98
N GLN A 221 4.37 17.41 22.53
CA GLN A 221 3.01 17.97 22.53
C GLN A 221 2.50 18.30 21.13
N VAL A 222 2.68 17.38 20.19
CA VAL A 222 2.32 17.59 18.80
C VAL A 222 0.81 17.49 18.64
N THR A 223 0.19 18.54 18.12
CA THR A 223 -1.23 18.54 17.72
C THR A 223 -1.31 18.59 16.20
N LEU A 224 -1.98 17.61 15.60
CA LEU A 224 -2.25 17.54 14.17
C LEU A 224 -3.72 17.83 13.89
N GLN A 225 -4.00 18.91 13.17
CA GLN A 225 -5.35 19.24 12.72
C GLN A 225 -5.46 19.06 11.21
N LEU A 226 -6.17 18.02 10.78
CA LEU A 226 -6.48 17.84 9.37
C LEU A 226 -7.63 18.78 8.99
N THR A 227 -7.44 19.59 7.96
CA THR A 227 -8.41 20.59 7.51
C THR A 227 -8.71 20.45 6.03
N GLN A 228 -9.94 20.79 5.63
CA GLN A 228 -10.36 20.90 4.23
C GLN A 228 -11.36 22.03 4.10
N GLY A 229 -11.11 22.97 3.18
CA GLY A 229 -11.99 24.13 2.97
C GLY A 229 -12.19 24.98 4.22
N GLY A 230 -11.16 25.09 5.07
CA GLY A 230 -11.19 25.87 6.33
C GLY A 230 -11.86 25.16 7.52
N ARG A 231 -12.43 23.96 7.34
CA ARG A 231 -13.04 23.19 8.42
C ARG A 231 -12.06 22.13 8.92
N THR A 232 -11.90 22.03 10.24
CA THR A 232 -11.17 20.93 10.88
C THR A 232 -12.02 19.65 10.79
N LEU A 233 -11.39 18.60 10.28
CA LEU A 233 -11.99 17.28 10.08
C LEU A 233 -11.57 16.31 11.20
N VAL A 234 -10.27 16.30 11.51
CA VAL A 234 -9.67 15.43 12.53
C VAL A 234 -8.70 16.26 13.37
N THR A 235 -8.62 15.95 14.66
CA THR A 235 -7.58 16.48 15.55
C THR A 235 -6.95 15.31 16.29
N GLU A 236 -5.69 15.03 15.98
CA GLU A 236 -4.88 14.05 16.67
C GLU A 236 -3.84 14.72 17.56
N ARG A 237 -3.49 14.05 18.65
CA ARG A 237 -2.47 14.53 19.60
C ARG A 237 -1.47 13.44 19.90
N PHE A 238 -0.20 13.79 19.82
CA PHE A 238 0.93 12.93 20.15
C PHE A 238 1.68 13.56 21.33
N SER A 239 1.99 12.77 22.35
CA SER A 239 2.85 13.21 23.46
C SER A 239 4.23 13.57 22.96
N ASP A 240 4.78 12.70 22.12
CA ASP A 240 6.12 12.76 21.54
C ASP A 240 6.12 12.14 20.15
N LEU A 241 6.87 12.74 19.23
CA LEU A 241 7.26 12.14 17.96
C LEU A 241 8.77 12.01 17.92
N THR A 242 9.27 10.78 17.94
CA THR A 242 10.67 10.47 17.70
C THR A 242 11.02 10.72 16.23
N PRO A 243 12.12 11.44 15.91
CA PRO A 243 12.46 11.73 14.53
C PRO A 243 12.65 10.47 13.69
N ALA A 244 12.12 10.50 12.46
CA ALA A 244 12.11 9.42 11.48
C ALA A 244 11.33 8.14 11.88
N GLU A 245 10.70 8.09 13.06
CA GLU A 245 9.86 6.96 13.45
C GLU A 245 8.37 7.30 13.22
N PRO A 246 7.68 6.59 12.32
CA PRO A 246 6.29 6.91 12.01
C PRO A 246 5.34 6.51 13.15
N LEU A 247 4.55 7.47 13.63
CA LEU A 247 3.29 7.19 14.31
C LEU A 247 2.13 7.30 13.32
N HIS A 248 0.93 6.93 13.74
CA HIS A 248 -0.24 6.96 12.87
C HIS A 248 -1.33 7.83 13.50
N ALA A 249 -1.93 8.68 12.68
CA ALA A 249 -3.21 9.31 12.95
C ALA A 249 -4.30 8.41 12.36
N ASP A 250 -5.22 7.91 13.20
CA ASP A 250 -6.43 7.27 12.72
C ASP A 250 -7.38 8.36 12.18
N VAL A 251 -7.93 8.13 10.99
CA VAL A 251 -8.79 9.09 10.30
C VAL A 251 -9.99 8.36 9.75
N GLU A 252 -11.19 8.86 10.07
CA GLU A 252 -12.43 8.41 9.44
C GLU A 252 -13.01 9.57 8.65
N LEU A 253 -13.04 9.43 7.32
CA LEU A 253 -13.43 10.52 6.43
C LEU A 253 -14.45 10.05 5.38
N PRO A 254 -15.47 10.86 5.08
CA PRO A 254 -16.37 10.59 3.97
C PRO A 254 -15.61 10.50 2.64
N PHE A 255 -15.94 9.50 1.83
CA PHE A 255 -15.43 9.27 0.49
C PHE A 255 -15.54 10.53 -0.37
N THR A 256 -16.64 11.27 -0.25
CA THR A 256 -16.87 12.53 -0.98
C THR A 256 -15.79 13.58 -0.69
N ARG A 257 -15.30 13.67 0.56
CA ARG A 257 -14.20 14.57 0.94
C ARG A 257 -12.86 14.11 0.38
N LEU A 258 -12.56 12.83 0.53
CA LEU A 258 -11.34 12.21 0.02
C LEU A 258 -11.25 12.35 -1.51
N ARG A 259 -12.36 12.09 -2.20
CA ARG A 259 -12.50 12.27 -3.64
C ARG A 259 -12.18 13.70 -4.07
N ARG A 260 -12.78 14.70 -3.41
CA ARG A 260 -12.54 16.12 -3.72
C ARG A 260 -11.08 16.54 -3.47
N ALA A 261 -10.43 15.96 -2.47
CA ALA A 261 -9.01 16.19 -2.22
C ALA A 261 -8.14 15.57 -3.33
N ALA A 262 -8.38 14.29 -3.65
CA ALA A 262 -7.63 13.54 -4.66
C ALA A 262 -7.70 14.19 -6.06
N ILE A 263 -8.86 14.73 -6.47
CA ILE A 263 -9.02 15.38 -7.78
C ILE A 263 -8.63 16.87 -7.80
N GLY A 264 -8.18 17.42 -6.66
CA GLY A 264 -7.72 18.80 -6.51
C GLY A 264 -8.81 19.86 -6.32
N GLU A 265 -10.09 19.48 -6.20
CA GLU A 265 -11.20 20.42 -6.00
C GLU A 265 -11.22 21.05 -4.59
N ALA A 266 -10.79 20.30 -3.58
CA ALA A 266 -10.66 20.78 -2.20
C ALA A 266 -9.48 20.08 -1.51
N PRO A 267 -8.25 20.58 -1.70
CA PRO A 267 -7.05 19.99 -1.10
C PRO A 267 -7.16 19.88 0.42
N MET A 268 -6.57 18.83 0.97
CA MET A 268 -6.43 18.65 2.42
C MET A 268 -5.10 19.22 2.89
N VAL A 269 -5.13 19.86 4.06
CA VAL A 269 -3.94 20.43 4.69
C VAL A 269 -3.96 20.04 6.16
N ALA A 270 -2.87 19.46 6.64
CA ALA A 270 -2.64 19.25 8.05
C ALA A 270 -1.92 20.47 8.64
N ARG A 271 -2.45 21.02 9.73
CA ARG A 271 -1.71 21.93 10.58
C ARG A 271 -1.10 21.11 11.71
N ALA A 272 0.22 20.93 11.67
CA ALA A 272 0.99 20.32 12.75
C ALA A 272 1.52 21.46 13.64
N GLU A 273 1.25 21.39 14.93
CA GLU A 273 1.73 22.35 15.92
C GLU A 273 2.47 21.59 17.02
N TRP A 274 3.62 22.09 17.44
CA TRP A 274 4.42 21.51 18.52
C TRP A 274 5.03 22.63 19.34
N LEU A 275 5.74 22.28 20.41
CA LEU A 275 6.34 23.28 21.29
C LEU A 275 7.32 24.19 20.51
N GLY A 276 6.91 25.44 20.26
CA GLY A 276 7.74 26.50 19.68
C GLY A 276 7.59 26.74 18.17
N ASP A 277 6.87 25.90 17.41
CA ASP A 277 6.64 26.12 15.97
C ASP A 277 5.35 25.42 15.48
N SER A 278 4.90 25.78 14.28
CA SER A 278 3.80 25.10 13.60
C SER A 278 4.00 25.10 12.09
N ARG A 279 3.53 24.05 11.41
CA ARG A 279 3.62 23.91 9.96
C ARG A 279 2.30 23.51 9.35
N ARG A 280 2.07 24.03 8.15
CA ARG A 280 1.02 23.56 7.26
C ARG A 280 1.65 22.61 6.26
N VAL A 281 1.14 21.39 6.22
CA VAL A 281 1.66 20.31 5.40
C VAL A 281 0.53 19.90 4.44
N PRO A 282 0.77 19.88 3.12
CA PRO A 282 -0.21 19.31 2.20
C PRO A 282 -0.42 17.84 2.55
N VAL A 283 -1.65 17.35 2.41
CA VAL A 283 -1.94 15.94 2.62
C VAL A 283 -2.48 15.33 1.34
N PHE A 284 -1.76 14.33 0.86
CA PHE A 284 -2.09 13.65 -0.39
C PHE A 284 -3.12 12.54 -0.16
N VAL A 285 -4.05 12.42 -1.10
CA VAL A 285 -5.02 11.33 -1.16
C VAL A 285 -4.80 10.61 -2.49
N ASP A 286 -4.38 9.36 -2.40
CA ASP A 286 -4.12 8.51 -3.57
C ASP A 286 -5.43 8.14 -4.28
N ALA A 287 -5.58 8.64 -5.52
CA ALA A 287 -6.75 8.43 -6.34
C ALA A 287 -6.92 6.97 -6.82
N ASP A 288 -5.81 6.27 -7.12
CA ASP A 288 -5.84 4.86 -7.52
C ASP A 288 -6.34 4.01 -6.35
N ARG A 289 -5.73 4.21 -5.17
CA ARG A 289 -6.15 3.51 -3.96
C ARG A 289 -7.61 3.78 -3.62
N LEU A 290 -8.05 5.03 -3.71
CA LEU A 290 -9.43 5.41 -3.41
C LEU A 290 -10.44 4.74 -4.35
N LEU A 291 -10.13 4.66 -5.65
CA LEU A 291 -10.97 3.97 -6.63
C LEU A 291 -11.02 2.45 -6.39
N ARG A 292 -9.87 1.84 -6.07
CA ARG A 292 -9.81 0.41 -5.74
C ARG A 292 -10.62 0.08 -4.50
N LEU A 293 -10.63 0.96 -3.51
CA LEU A 293 -11.49 0.83 -2.33
C LEU A 293 -12.98 0.92 -2.71
N ALA A 294 -13.36 1.87 -3.56
CA ALA A 294 -14.75 2.05 -4.01
C ALA A 294 -15.27 0.92 -4.91
N GLY A 295 -14.41 0.31 -5.73
CA GLY A 295 -14.74 -0.88 -6.52
C GLY A 295 -14.57 -2.20 -5.76
N GLY A 296 -14.00 -2.16 -4.55
CA GLY A 296 -13.67 -3.33 -3.75
C GLY A 296 -14.85 -3.88 -2.95
N ARG A 297 -14.52 -4.57 -1.87
CA ARG A 297 -15.50 -5.03 -0.87
C ARG A 297 -15.71 -3.93 0.16
N ILE A 298 -16.97 -3.61 0.41
CA ILE A 298 -17.40 -2.51 1.27
C ILE A 298 -18.24 -3.08 2.39
N GLU A 299 -17.93 -2.70 3.62
CA GLU A 299 -18.70 -3.13 4.79
C GLU A 299 -20.01 -2.35 4.86
N ILE A 300 -21.06 -2.96 5.40
CA ILE A 300 -22.23 -2.21 5.85
C ILE A 300 -22.09 -2.01 7.34
N GLY A 301 -21.80 -0.78 7.79
CA GLY A 301 -21.43 -0.53 9.19
C GLY A 301 -22.51 -0.95 10.19
N SER A 302 -23.80 -0.80 9.85
CA SER A 302 -24.92 -1.25 10.69
C SER A 302 -25.10 -2.77 10.77
N LEU A 303 -24.44 -3.52 9.87
CA LEU A 303 -24.46 -4.98 9.83
C LEU A 303 -23.11 -5.57 10.25
N ALA A 304 -22.20 -4.76 10.79
CA ALA A 304 -20.99 -5.25 11.43
C ALA A 304 -21.40 -6.12 12.62
N ILE A 305 -21.01 -7.39 12.59
CA ILE A 305 -21.38 -8.38 13.61
C ILE A 305 -20.10 -8.89 14.23
N ASP A 306 -20.06 -8.89 15.57
CA ASP A 306 -19.00 -9.56 16.30
C ASP A 306 -19.09 -11.06 16.04
N SER A 307 -18.00 -11.68 15.60
CA SER A 307 -17.89 -13.14 15.42
C SER A 307 -18.24 -13.94 16.68
N ALA A 308 -18.25 -13.31 17.86
CA ALA A 308 -18.69 -13.89 19.12
C ALA A 308 -20.21 -13.83 19.37
N ALA A 309 -21.00 -13.16 18.52
CA ALA A 309 -22.41 -12.82 18.77
C ALA A 309 -23.40 -14.01 18.73
N GLY A 310 -22.94 -15.25 18.57
CA GLY A 310 -23.81 -16.43 18.57
C GLY A 310 -24.75 -16.49 17.37
N ALA A 311 -25.88 -17.20 17.50
CA ALA A 311 -26.86 -17.37 16.42
C ALA A 311 -27.66 -16.09 16.20
N VAL A 312 -27.46 -15.43 15.06
CA VAL A 312 -28.24 -14.26 14.64
C VAL A 312 -29.56 -14.71 14.03
N THR A 313 -30.68 -14.23 14.58
CA THR A 313 -32.04 -14.63 14.14
C THR A 313 -32.62 -13.71 13.07
N ARG A 314 -32.17 -12.46 12.99
CA ARG A 314 -32.56 -11.49 11.95
C ARG A 314 -31.50 -10.40 11.81
N LEU A 315 -31.27 -9.97 10.57
CA LEU A 315 -30.49 -8.78 10.24
C LEU A 315 -31.39 -7.80 9.50
N ALA A 316 -31.34 -6.54 9.87
CA ALA A 316 -32.08 -5.49 9.19
C ALA A 316 -31.27 -4.19 9.19
N THR A 317 -31.27 -3.48 8.07
CA THR A 317 -30.69 -2.14 7.98
C THR A 317 -31.45 -1.29 6.96
N ALA A 318 -31.34 0.03 7.11
CA ALA A 318 -31.77 1.00 6.12
C ALA A 318 -30.58 1.88 5.75
N LEU A 319 -30.33 2.00 4.45
CA LEU A 319 -29.24 2.77 3.87
C LEU A 319 -29.80 3.78 2.86
N THR A 320 -29.03 4.80 2.55
CA THR A 320 -29.28 5.72 1.44
C THR A 320 -28.18 5.53 0.41
N VAL A 321 -28.53 5.39 -0.86
CA VAL A 321 -27.56 5.20 -1.93
C VAL A 321 -26.66 6.45 -2.04
N PRO A 322 -25.33 6.33 -1.84
CA PRO A 322 -24.40 7.45 -1.96
C PRO A 322 -24.25 7.87 -3.43
N ASP A 323 -23.89 9.12 -3.67
CA ASP A 323 -23.64 9.66 -5.02
C ASP A 323 -22.65 8.79 -5.82
N ALA A 324 -21.66 8.22 -5.15
CA ALA A 324 -20.65 7.36 -5.76
C ALA A 324 -21.25 6.12 -6.47
N PHE A 325 -22.44 5.66 -6.06
CA PHE A 325 -23.11 4.51 -6.66
C PHE A 325 -24.24 4.88 -7.64
N ASP A 326 -24.42 6.17 -7.93
CA ASP A 326 -25.47 6.61 -8.84
C ASP A 326 -25.32 5.98 -10.22
N GLY A 327 -26.34 5.25 -10.65
CA GLY A 327 -26.36 4.55 -11.93
C GLY A 327 -25.45 3.32 -12.03
N LEU A 328 -24.85 2.86 -10.91
CA LEU A 328 -24.14 1.58 -10.82
C LEU A 328 -25.06 0.51 -10.24
N SER A 329 -24.66 -0.75 -10.32
CA SER A 329 -25.38 -1.87 -9.73
C SER A 329 -24.61 -2.38 -8.51
N ILE A 330 -25.31 -2.59 -7.40
CA ILE A 330 -24.69 -3.01 -6.14
C ILE A 330 -25.16 -4.41 -5.76
N ASP A 331 -24.19 -5.27 -5.50
CA ASP A 331 -24.37 -6.64 -5.04
C ASP A 331 -24.05 -6.76 -3.57
N PHE A 332 -24.85 -7.53 -2.85
CA PHE A 332 -24.61 -7.98 -1.49
C PHE A 332 -23.98 -9.39 -1.51
N LEU A 333 -22.85 -9.53 -0.84
CA LEU A 333 -22.05 -10.74 -0.78
C LEU A 333 -22.52 -11.61 0.40
N ALA A 334 -23.40 -12.54 0.10
CA ALA A 334 -24.12 -13.41 1.03
C ALA A 334 -23.55 -14.84 1.12
N MET A 335 -22.27 -15.08 0.78
CA MET A 335 -21.67 -16.42 0.83
C MET A 335 -21.77 -17.05 2.23
N GLY A 336 -21.54 -16.25 3.28
CA GLY A 336 -21.62 -16.70 4.67
C GLY A 336 -23.03 -17.12 5.10
N LEU A 337 -24.06 -16.47 4.55
CA LEU A 337 -25.48 -16.66 4.88
C LEU A 337 -26.11 -17.82 4.11
N GLY A 338 -25.72 -18.00 2.85
CA GLY A 338 -26.10 -19.13 2.00
C GLY A 338 -27.51 -19.05 1.38
N PRO A 339 -27.85 -20.03 0.53
CA PRO A 339 -29.04 -19.97 -0.33
C PRO A 339 -30.38 -20.15 0.39
N ARG A 340 -30.38 -20.64 1.65
CA ARG A 340 -31.61 -20.91 2.42
C ARG A 340 -32.02 -19.77 3.35
N ALA A 341 -31.19 -18.74 3.48
CA ALA A 341 -31.61 -17.51 4.13
C ALA A 341 -32.65 -16.80 3.26
N GLN A 342 -33.56 -16.07 3.91
CA GLN A 342 -34.54 -15.23 3.21
C GLN A 342 -33.95 -13.83 3.09
N TYR A 343 -34.02 -13.24 1.90
CA TYR A 343 -33.50 -11.92 1.61
C TYR A 343 -34.62 -11.04 1.08
N ALA A 344 -34.83 -9.89 1.69
CA ALA A 344 -35.75 -8.88 1.19
C ALA A 344 -35.06 -7.52 1.07
N VAL A 345 -35.29 -6.85 -0.05
CA VAL A 345 -34.83 -5.49 -0.31
C VAL A 345 -36.04 -4.62 -0.59
N ASN A 346 -36.19 -3.51 0.13
CA ASN A 346 -37.36 -2.62 0.06
C ASN A 346 -38.69 -3.36 0.23
N GLY A 347 -38.71 -4.36 1.13
CA GLY A 347 -39.87 -5.20 1.42
C GLY A 347 -40.20 -6.25 0.35
N ARG A 348 -39.40 -6.35 -0.72
CA ARG A 348 -39.55 -7.37 -1.77
C ARG A 348 -38.53 -8.47 -1.61
N GLU A 349 -38.97 -9.73 -1.65
CA GLU A 349 -38.07 -10.88 -1.65
C GLU A 349 -37.19 -10.91 -2.91
N VAL A 350 -35.89 -11.13 -2.72
CA VAL A 350 -34.87 -11.14 -3.78
C VAL A 350 -34.12 -12.47 -3.76
N GLY A 351 -33.73 -12.93 -4.95
CA GLY A 351 -33.06 -14.22 -5.13
C GLY A 351 -31.59 -14.17 -4.71
N TRP A 352 -31.12 -15.31 -4.19
CA TRP A 352 -29.70 -15.60 -3.99
C TRP A 352 -29.17 -16.37 -5.20
N HIS A 353 -28.00 -16.00 -5.71
CA HIS A 353 -27.31 -16.72 -6.79
C HIS A 353 -25.81 -16.75 -6.53
N GLU A 354 -25.25 -17.94 -6.31
CA GLU A 354 -23.80 -18.16 -6.13
C GLU A 354 -23.14 -17.21 -5.11
N GLY A 355 -23.84 -16.92 -4.00
CA GLY A 355 -23.33 -16.06 -2.94
C GLY A 355 -23.65 -14.59 -3.12
N ILE A 356 -24.47 -14.23 -4.11
CA ILE A 356 -24.80 -12.85 -4.47
C ILE A 356 -26.31 -12.61 -4.31
N VAL A 357 -26.66 -11.45 -3.77
CA VAL A 357 -28.01 -10.90 -3.74
C VAL A 357 -27.97 -9.49 -4.33
N GLU A 358 -28.84 -9.18 -5.29
CA GLU A 358 -28.93 -7.85 -5.88
C GLU A 358 -29.59 -6.87 -4.90
N LEU A 359 -28.94 -5.74 -4.62
CA LEU A 359 -29.54 -4.65 -3.84
C LEU A 359 -30.23 -3.63 -4.74
N CYS A 360 -29.59 -3.22 -5.83
CA CYS A 360 -30.16 -2.34 -6.84
C CYS A 360 -29.40 -2.43 -8.15
N ALA A 361 -30.12 -2.31 -9.28
CA ALA A 361 -29.55 -2.36 -10.62
C ALA A 361 -30.47 -1.64 -11.65
N PRO A 362 -30.15 -0.41 -12.08
CA PRO A 362 -29.16 0.48 -11.48
C PRO A 362 -29.69 1.09 -10.17
N CYS A 363 -28.78 1.46 -9.28
CA CYS A 363 -29.04 2.28 -8.11
C CYS A 363 -29.24 3.75 -8.53
N ARG A 364 -29.95 4.53 -7.71
CA ARG A 364 -30.06 5.99 -7.87
C ARG A 364 -29.63 6.66 -6.58
N ALA A 365 -28.77 7.66 -6.67
CA ALA A 365 -28.33 8.39 -5.50
C ALA A 365 -29.51 9.00 -4.74
N GLY A 366 -29.47 8.91 -3.40
CA GLY A 366 -30.53 9.37 -2.52
C GLY A 366 -31.69 8.39 -2.32
N ASP A 367 -31.79 7.31 -3.11
CA ASP A 367 -32.81 6.28 -2.87
C ASP A 367 -32.55 5.57 -1.55
N SER A 368 -33.62 5.28 -0.81
CA SER A 368 -33.55 4.44 0.39
C SER A 368 -33.54 2.95 0.02
N LEU A 369 -32.68 2.19 0.69
CA LEU A 369 -32.59 0.73 0.61
C LEU A 369 -32.81 0.15 2.00
N SER A 370 -33.96 -0.49 2.24
CA SER A 370 -34.12 -1.39 3.38
C SER A 370 -33.66 -2.78 2.99
N ILE A 371 -32.79 -3.38 3.81
CA ILE A 371 -32.28 -4.74 3.62
C ILE A 371 -32.71 -5.53 4.84
N GLU A 372 -33.44 -6.62 4.62
CA GLU A 372 -33.85 -7.55 5.66
C GLU A 372 -33.39 -8.95 5.31
N ILE A 373 -32.75 -9.61 6.26
CA ILE A 373 -32.23 -10.97 6.09
C ILE A 373 -32.69 -11.79 7.28
N THR A 374 -33.36 -12.90 7.00
CA THR A 374 -33.62 -13.96 7.98
C THR A 374 -32.62 -15.08 7.71
N PRO A 375 -31.55 -15.20 8.52
CA PRO A 375 -30.55 -16.24 8.32
C PRO A 375 -31.16 -17.63 8.45
N GLU A 376 -30.47 -18.61 7.87
CA GLU A 376 -30.86 -20.01 8.04
C GLU A 376 -30.74 -20.43 9.53
N PRO A 377 -31.77 -21.03 10.15
CA PRO A 377 -31.72 -21.45 11.55
C PRO A 377 -30.52 -22.34 11.85
N GLY A 378 -29.76 -22.01 12.90
CA GLY A 378 -28.61 -22.79 13.36
C GLY A 378 -27.32 -22.61 12.55
N ARG A 379 -27.32 -21.77 11.50
CA ARG A 379 -26.10 -21.44 10.75
C ARG A 379 -25.33 -20.31 11.46
N PRO A 380 -24.08 -20.56 11.92
CA PRO A 380 -23.27 -19.50 12.52
C PRO A 380 -22.84 -18.50 11.46
N LEU A 381 -22.91 -17.21 11.81
CA LEU A 381 -22.39 -16.14 10.97
C LEU A 381 -20.92 -15.87 11.32
N TRP A 382 -20.01 -16.42 10.52
CA TRP A 382 -18.56 -16.31 10.76
C TRP A 382 -17.90 -15.16 9.99
N MET A 383 -18.65 -14.47 9.13
CA MET A 383 -18.19 -13.27 8.44
C MET A 383 -19.31 -12.24 8.34
N ALA A 384 -18.98 -10.98 8.59
CA ALA A 384 -19.89 -9.87 8.33
C ALA A 384 -20.19 -9.81 6.82
N PRO A 385 -21.44 -9.51 6.45
CA PRO A 385 -21.76 -9.34 5.04
C PRO A 385 -21.11 -8.08 4.47
N LEU A 386 -20.74 -8.17 3.20
CA LEU A 386 -20.09 -7.09 2.45
C LEU A 386 -20.94 -6.77 1.22
N VAL A 387 -20.72 -5.59 0.63
CA VAL A 387 -21.25 -5.24 -0.69
C VAL A 387 -20.11 -4.96 -1.65
N ARG A 388 -20.43 -4.97 -2.94
CA ARG A 388 -19.52 -4.54 -4.00
C ARG A 388 -20.29 -3.88 -5.13
N VAL A 389 -19.58 -3.08 -5.92
CA VAL A 389 -20.03 -2.68 -7.25
C VAL A 389 -19.97 -3.92 -8.16
N ARG A 390 -21.03 -4.16 -8.93
CA ARG A 390 -21.13 -5.33 -9.82
C ARG A 390 -20.33 -5.12 -11.10
N GLU A 391 -20.36 -3.92 -11.66
CA GLU A 391 -19.70 -3.61 -12.91
C GLU A 391 -18.17 -3.72 -12.79
N ILE A 392 -17.53 -4.20 -13.86
CA ILE A 392 -16.08 -4.18 -14.03
C ILE A 392 -15.62 -2.73 -14.12
N GLY A 393 -14.82 -2.30 -13.15
CA GLY A 393 -14.47 -0.91 -12.93
C GLY A 393 -13.00 -0.59 -13.18
N TYR A 394 -12.56 0.54 -12.62
CA TYR A 394 -11.20 1.04 -12.77
C TYR A 394 -10.13 0.01 -12.42
N ALA A 395 -10.28 -0.69 -11.29
CA ALA A 395 -9.26 -1.62 -10.79
C ALA A 395 -8.99 -2.76 -11.79
N GLU A 396 -10.04 -3.38 -12.32
CA GLU A 396 -9.93 -4.45 -13.29
C GLU A 396 -9.29 -4.01 -14.60
N TYR A 397 -9.60 -2.80 -15.09
CA TYR A 397 -8.96 -2.28 -16.29
C TYR A 397 -7.51 -1.87 -16.05
N ALA A 398 -7.20 -1.27 -14.90
CA ALA A 398 -5.83 -0.89 -14.53
C ALA A 398 -4.93 -2.12 -14.42
N ASP A 399 -5.39 -3.15 -13.71
CA ASP A 399 -4.64 -4.42 -13.57
C ASP A 399 -4.61 -5.17 -14.90
N GLY A 400 -5.73 -5.16 -15.64
CA GLY A 400 -5.83 -5.75 -16.97
C GLY A 400 -4.85 -5.14 -17.98
N TYR A 401 -4.48 -3.87 -17.84
CA TYR A 401 -3.45 -3.23 -18.67
C TYR A 401 -2.08 -3.88 -18.46
N GLU A 402 -1.71 -4.16 -17.21
CA GLU A 402 -0.44 -4.81 -16.88
C GLU A 402 -0.46 -6.30 -17.24
N TYR A 403 -1.57 -7.00 -16.97
CA TYR A 403 -1.72 -8.41 -17.37
C TYR A 403 -1.67 -8.60 -18.88
N ALA A 404 -2.26 -7.69 -19.65
CA ALA A 404 -2.17 -7.66 -21.10
C ALA A 404 -0.71 -7.65 -21.58
N ARG A 405 0.12 -6.76 -21.01
CA ARG A 405 1.54 -6.67 -21.35
C ARG A 405 2.29 -7.95 -20.99
N ALA A 406 2.00 -8.53 -19.83
CA ALA A 406 2.66 -9.74 -19.35
C ALA A 406 2.29 -10.99 -20.16
N LEU A 407 0.99 -11.16 -20.48
CA LEU A 407 0.49 -12.38 -21.12
C LEU A 407 0.57 -12.33 -22.65
N ALA A 408 0.29 -11.19 -23.25
CA ALA A 408 0.23 -11.05 -24.71
C ALA A 408 1.43 -10.30 -25.31
N GLY A 409 2.38 -9.84 -24.48
CA GLY A 409 3.55 -9.09 -24.92
C GLY A 409 3.25 -7.69 -25.46
N ARG A 410 2.00 -7.20 -25.33
CA ARG A 410 1.57 -5.88 -25.84
C ARG A 410 0.48 -5.28 -24.96
N ALA A 411 0.40 -3.95 -24.96
CA ALA A 411 -0.67 -3.22 -24.30
C ALA A 411 -1.98 -3.23 -25.15
N PRO A 412 -3.14 -3.01 -24.53
CA PRO A 412 -4.37 -2.65 -25.22
C PRO A 412 -4.20 -1.38 -26.07
N GLU A 413 -5.01 -1.19 -27.12
CA GLU A 413 -4.99 0.00 -27.98
C GLU A 413 -5.71 1.20 -27.34
N ILE A 414 -5.37 1.49 -26.09
CA ILE A 414 -5.88 2.61 -25.30
C ILE A 414 -4.84 2.96 -24.23
N GLU A 415 -4.78 4.23 -23.83
CA GLU A 415 -3.94 4.65 -22.71
C GLU A 415 -4.35 3.95 -21.41
N GLN A 416 -3.36 3.70 -20.55
CA GLN A 416 -3.59 3.14 -19.22
C GLN A 416 -4.63 3.99 -18.46
N PRO A 417 -5.58 3.36 -17.73
CA PRO A 417 -6.56 4.09 -16.93
C PRO A 417 -5.93 5.15 -16.01
N ASP A 418 -6.27 6.41 -16.20
CA ASP A 418 -5.89 7.50 -15.29
C ASP A 418 -6.88 7.55 -14.11
N PRO A 419 -6.42 7.30 -12.86
CA PRO A 419 -7.30 7.31 -11.69
C PRO A 419 -8.00 8.65 -11.46
N ILE A 420 -7.39 9.79 -11.80
CA ILE A 420 -8.02 11.11 -11.63
C ILE A 420 -9.21 11.26 -12.58
N VAL A 421 -9.09 10.78 -13.82
CA VAL A 421 -10.18 10.82 -14.81
C VAL A 421 -11.35 9.96 -14.34
N TRP A 422 -11.08 8.73 -13.90
CA TRP A 422 -12.10 7.80 -13.40
C TRP A 422 -12.77 8.32 -12.12
N LEU A 423 -12.00 8.89 -11.20
CA LEU A 423 -12.51 9.42 -9.94
C LEU A 423 -13.36 10.69 -10.14
N ARG A 424 -13.02 11.54 -11.13
CA ARG A 424 -13.87 12.67 -11.54
C ARG A 424 -15.20 12.21 -12.12
N ALA A 425 -15.22 11.10 -12.86
CA ALA A 425 -16.42 10.52 -13.45
C ALA A 425 -17.32 9.82 -12.41
N LEU A 426 -16.72 9.20 -11.38
CA LEU A 426 -17.43 8.60 -10.27
C LEU A 426 -18.15 9.68 -9.44
N GLY A 427 -19.37 9.40 -8.99
CA GLY A 427 -20.18 10.36 -8.21
C GLY A 427 -20.81 11.48 -9.03
N LYS A 428 -20.74 11.44 -10.36
CA LYS A 428 -21.49 12.37 -11.21
C LYS A 428 -22.94 11.88 -11.40
N PRO A 429 -23.92 12.80 -11.46
CA PRO A 429 -25.32 12.43 -11.63
C PRO A 429 -25.54 11.46 -12.78
N SER A 430 -26.47 10.51 -12.59
CA SER A 430 -26.82 9.39 -13.45
C SER A 430 -25.74 8.33 -13.68
N GLY A 431 -24.51 8.50 -13.19
CA GLY A 431 -23.37 7.60 -13.45
C GLY A 431 -22.94 7.52 -14.92
N GLN A 432 -23.49 8.35 -15.81
CA GLN A 432 -23.27 8.25 -17.25
C GLN A 432 -21.81 8.42 -17.64
N ALA A 433 -21.09 9.34 -17.00
CA ALA A 433 -19.66 9.57 -17.24
C ALA A 433 -18.84 8.31 -16.93
N TYR A 434 -19.06 7.70 -15.76
CA TYR A 434 -18.35 6.50 -15.34
C TYR A 434 -18.68 5.31 -16.25
N ARG A 435 -19.96 5.07 -16.57
CA ARG A 435 -20.35 4.02 -17.53
C ARG A 435 -19.79 4.23 -18.94
N SER A 436 -19.56 5.47 -19.36
CA SER A 436 -18.96 5.76 -20.66
C SER A 436 -17.48 5.41 -20.70
N LEU A 437 -16.75 5.62 -19.59
CA LEU A 437 -15.38 5.11 -19.43
C LEU A 437 -15.37 3.59 -19.46
N MET A 438 -16.24 2.92 -18.69
CA MET A 438 -16.31 1.46 -18.68
C MET A 438 -16.52 0.88 -20.09
N ARG A 439 -17.47 1.41 -20.87
CA ARG A 439 -17.69 0.95 -22.25
C ARG A 439 -16.47 1.17 -23.14
N ARG A 440 -15.85 2.36 -23.07
CA ARG A 440 -14.66 2.67 -23.86
C ARG A 440 -13.53 1.67 -23.61
N TYR A 441 -13.24 1.37 -22.34
CA TYR A 441 -12.19 0.42 -21.98
C TYR A 441 -12.59 -1.02 -22.31
N HIS A 442 -13.85 -1.41 -22.10
CA HIS A 442 -14.36 -2.71 -22.50
C HIS A 442 -14.14 -2.99 -23.99
N ASP A 443 -14.54 -2.04 -24.85
CA ASP A 443 -14.43 -2.17 -26.30
C ASP A 443 -12.96 -2.23 -26.76
N ALA A 444 -12.09 -1.41 -26.15
CA ALA A 444 -10.66 -1.40 -26.47
C ALA A 444 -9.94 -2.69 -26.03
N TYR A 445 -10.40 -3.33 -24.96
CA TYR A 445 -9.81 -4.58 -24.45
C TYR A 445 -10.35 -5.81 -25.19
N ALA A 446 -11.53 -5.73 -25.82
CA ALA A 446 -12.21 -6.87 -26.41
C ALA A 446 -11.36 -7.68 -27.41
N PRO A 447 -10.62 -7.07 -28.37
CA PRO A 447 -9.78 -7.84 -29.30
C PRO A 447 -8.66 -8.60 -28.60
N LEU A 448 -8.06 -7.98 -27.57
CA LEU A 448 -6.98 -8.59 -26.81
C LEU A 448 -7.48 -9.69 -25.89
N ALA A 449 -8.60 -9.47 -25.20
CA ALA A 449 -9.25 -10.48 -24.37
C ALA A 449 -9.66 -11.70 -25.21
N ALA A 450 -10.16 -11.50 -26.43
CA ALA A 450 -10.46 -12.59 -27.36
C ALA A 450 -9.21 -13.37 -27.76
N ALA A 451 -8.06 -12.71 -27.93
CA ALA A 451 -6.80 -13.37 -28.21
C ALA A 451 -6.31 -14.21 -27.03
N ILE A 452 -6.22 -13.62 -25.83
CA ILE A 452 -5.74 -14.27 -24.60
C ILE A 452 -6.60 -15.47 -24.22
N ARG A 453 -7.93 -15.40 -24.43
CA ARG A 453 -8.85 -16.51 -24.16
C ARG A 453 -8.59 -17.77 -24.99
N ARG A 454 -7.79 -17.68 -26.06
CA ARG A 454 -7.36 -18.85 -26.84
C ARG A 454 -6.19 -19.58 -26.18
N ASP A 455 -5.50 -18.93 -25.27
CA ASP A 455 -4.39 -19.52 -24.54
C ASP A 455 -4.91 -20.26 -23.30
N THR A 456 -4.27 -21.38 -22.99
CA THR A 456 -4.51 -22.10 -21.73
C THR A 456 -3.51 -21.60 -20.70
N LEU A 457 -3.98 -20.85 -19.70
CA LEU A 457 -3.16 -20.42 -18.58
C LEU A 457 -3.10 -21.53 -17.52
N HIS A 458 -1.93 -22.15 -17.36
CA HIS A 458 -1.67 -23.10 -16.28
C HIS A 458 -1.23 -22.35 -15.02
N LEU A 459 -2.17 -22.08 -14.11
CA LEU A 459 -1.89 -21.50 -12.79
C LEU A 459 -1.43 -22.61 -11.83
N ILE A 460 -0.13 -22.90 -11.85
CA ILE A 460 0.48 -23.95 -11.01
C ILE A 460 1.03 -23.29 -9.75
N GLY A 461 0.28 -23.39 -8.65
CA GLY A 461 0.73 -22.99 -7.33
C GLY A 461 0.99 -24.22 -6.45
N ASN A 462 2.10 -24.22 -5.72
CA ASN A 462 2.30 -25.17 -4.62
C ASN A 462 1.60 -24.61 -3.39
N SER A 463 0.52 -25.25 -2.92
CA SER A 463 -0.06 -24.93 -1.61
C SER A 463 0.87 -25.48 -0.53
N HIS A 464 1.62 -24.61 0.16
CA HIS A 464 2.41 -25.02 1.32
C HIS A 464 1.46 -25.26 2.51
N ILE A 465 0.93 -26.47 2.60
CA ILE A 465 0.82 -27.18 3.88
C ILE A 465 2.17 -27.89 3.97
N ASP A 466 2.91 -27.74 5.07
CA ASP A 466 4.20 -28.41 5.27
C ASP A 466 4.03 -29.93 5.12
N ALA A 467 4.26 -30.44 3.92
CA ALA A 467 4.59 -31.83 3.73
C ALA A 467 6.03 -31.96 4.25
N ALA A 468 6.20 -32.66 5.37
CA ALA A 468 7.50 -33.03 5.89
C ALA A 468 8.17 -33.99 4.89
N TRP A 469 8.73 -33.44 3.82
CA TRP A 469 9.41 -34.09 2.70
C TRP A 469 10.60 -34.99 3.08
N LEU A 470 10.96 -35.01 4.36
CA LEU A 470 12.00 -35.87 4.92
C LEU A 470 11.44 -37.04 5.74
N TRP A 471 10.13 -37.14 5.91
CA TRP A 471 9.49 -38.11 6.79
C TRP A 471 8.72 -39.19 6.00
N PRO A 472 8.64 -40.42 6.52
CA PRO A 472 7.77 -41.46 5.96
C PRO A 472 6.31 -40.99 5.85
N TRP A 473 5.62 -41.45 4.82
CA TRP A 473 4.23 -41.07 4.49
C TRP A 473 3.26 -41.16 5.68
N SER A 474 3.41 -42.16 6.54
CA SER A 474 2.58 -42.34 7.74
C SER A 474 2.75 -41.22 8.78
N GLU A 475 3.98 -40.70 8.95
CA GLU A 475 4.29 -39.65 9.92
C GLU A 475 3.77 -38.29 9.44
N THR A 476 3.81 -38.04 8.13
CA THR A 476 3.20 -36.87 7.49
C THR A 476 1.67 -36.82 7.71
N ILE A 477 0.99 -37.96 7.56
CA ILE A 477 -0.47 -38.05 7.81
C ILE A 477 -0.80 -37.71 9.28
N ASP A 478 0.06 -38.11 10.22
CA ASP A 478 -0.18 -37.87 11.65
C ASP A 478 0.13 -36.41 12.07
N VAL A 479 1.11 -35.75 11.46
CA VAL A 479 1.34 -34.29 11.65
C VAL A 479 0.17 -33.46 11.12
N ILE A 480 -0.39 -33.83 9.97
CA ILE A 480 -1.58 -33.17 9.41
C ILE A 480 -2.77 -33.34 10.37
N ARG A 481 -3.00 -34.56 10.87
CA ARG A 481 -4.07 -34.84 11.83
C ARG A 481 -3.85 -34.13 13.18
N GLY A 482 -2.61 -34.02 13.65
CA GLY A 482 -2.24 -33.30 14.86
C GLY A 482 -2.50 -31.79 14.74
N THR A 483 -2.06 -31.18 13.63
CA THR A 483 -2.24 -29.75 13.35
C THR A 483 -3.71 -29.37 13.24
N TRP A 484 -4.51 -30.19 12.57
CA TRP A 484 -5.95 -29.97 12.49
C TRP A 484 -6.65 -30.17 13.83
N ARG A 485 -6.28 -31.18 14.62
CA ARG A 485 -6.84 -31.37 15.97
C ARG A 485 -6.45 -30.25 16.93
N THR A 486 -5.25 -29.68 16.83
CA THR A 486 -4.83 -28.53 17.64
C THR A 486 -5.57 -27.27 17.23
N SER A 487 -5.72 -27.02 15.93
CA SER A 487 -6.52 -25.89 15.43
C SER A 487 -7.97 -25.99 15.91
N LEU A 488 -8.59 -27.17 15.82
CA LEU A 488 -9.94 -27.43 16.32
C LEU A 488 -10.08 -27.25 17.85
N LYS A 489 -9.01 -27.44 18.62
CA LYS A 489 -8.99 -27.16 20.07
C LYS A 489 -8.82 -25.67 20.38
N LEU A 490 -8.01 -24.95 19.61
CA LEU A 490 -7.78 -23.51 19.76
C LEU A 490 -8.94 -22.65 19.30
N SER A 491 -9.74 -23.13 18.34
CA SER A 491 -10.95 -22.45 17.86
C SER A 491 -12.20 -22.75 18.70
N SER A 492 -12.07 -23.47 19.82
CA SER A 492 -13.18 -23.73 20.75
C SER A 492 -13.19 -22.69 21.89
N PRO A 493 -14.32 -22.02 22.23
CA PRO A 493 -14.32 -20.82 23.09
C PRO A 493 -14.02 -21.05 24.59
N ALA A 494 -13.78 -22.29 25.01
CA ALA A 494 -13.51 -22.62 26.39
C ALA A 494 -12.21 -23.41 26.49
N TRP A 495 -11.07 -22.73 26.69
CA TRP A 495 -9.88 -23.40 27.20
C TRP A 495 -9.43 -22.80 28.54
N PRO A 496 -9.81 -23.42 29.66
CA PRO A 496 -9.23 -23.11 30.95
C PRO A 496 -7.80 -23.66 31.02
N THR A 497 -6.85 -22.82 31.45
CA THR A 497 -5.56 -23.26 31.99
C THR A 497 -5.78 -24.08 33.25
N ARG A 498 -5.89 -25.40 33.10
CA ARG A 498 -5.54 -26.42 34.10
C ARG A 498 -5.78 -27.77 33.44
N TRP A 499 -4.74 -28.54 33.20
CA TRP A 499 -4.71 -30.00 33.38
C TRP A 499 -3.25 -30.49 33.21
N LEU A 500 -2.62 -30.82 34.33
CA LEU A 500 -1.67 -31.92 34.42
C LEU A 500 -2.33 -33.04 35.27
N PRO A 501 -2.01 -34.30 35.00
CA PRO A 501 -2.91 -35.44 35.19
C PRO A 501 -2.85 -36.05 36.59
N ARG A 502 -3.88 -36.84 36.94
CA ARG A 502 -3.69 -38.04 37.76
C ARG A 502 -3.50 -39.23 36.84
#